data_AF-B0MAY1-F1
#
_entry.id   AF-B0MAY1-F1
#
_cell.length_a   1.000
_cell.length_b   1.000
_cell.length_c   1.000
_cell.angle_alpha   90.00
_cell.angle_beta   90.00
_cell.angle_gamma   90.00
#
_symmetry.space_group_name_H-M   'P 1'
#
loop_
_entity.id
_entity.type
_entity.pdbx_description
1 polymer ?
#
loop_
_entity_poly.entity_id
_entity_poly.type
_entity_poly.pdbx_seq_one_letter_code
_entity_poly.pdbx_strand_id
1 'polypeptide(L)'
;MLSLQECLENIKNAVLGRDVRQSIHDGIKGINDESKADMEAKQAVIDTYTAKQDALDEKYDRLLDEMSQANPSLAEVVDARQNEAGTVFTNLRERLNDADQKQTNSSAELSTEINNTRADLDMRIEANQALISQNQTRISTMDTNLTNLRNDVNSYKTTTNNRLTNLENDSGWKGLAVNMLAFTEYSSGSGLVIRNVGKIVNIVGTLTTKSLVGNKTVIDNGEEAVLLLQGMELPENYRPKIGVVTIHQGSGKAIFMTQVSPDGTIKIGRYREGNTYPSTLPNNVWLPINIMYIAK
;
A
#
# COMPACT_ATOMS: atom_id res chain seq x y z
N MET A 1 17.15 -16.34 60.59
CA MET A 1 17.62 -16.14 61.98
C MET A 1 18.53 -17.30 62.28
N LEU A 2 19.77 -17.05 62.73
CA LEU A 2 20.67 -18.14 63.15
C LEU A 2 20.06 -18.78 64.40
N SER A 3 20.04 -20.10 64.49
CA SER A 3 19.64 -20.81 65.71
C SER A 3 20.62 -20.51 66.85
N LEU A 4 20.17 -20.66 68.09
CA LEU A 4 21.03 -20.52 69.27
C LEU A 4 22.30 -21.39 69.17
N GLN A 5 22.16 -22.58 68.57
CA GLN A 5 23.25 -23.52 68.35
C GLN A 5 24.27 -23.02 67.31
N GLU A 6 23.82 -22.37 66.24
CA GLU A 6 24.69 -21.73 65.25
C GLU A 6 25.39 -20.49 65.83
N CYS A 7 24.70 -19.70 66.66
CA CYS A 7 25.31 -18.55 67.36
C CYS A 7 26.42 -18.99 68.32
N LEU A 8 26.22 -20.09 69.07
CA LEU A 8 27.22 -20.65 69.99
C LEU A 8 28.45 -21.19 69.24
N GLU A 9 28.25 -21.89 68.12
CA GLU A 9 29.36 -22.37 67.29
C GLU A 9 30.14 -21.23 66.63
N ASN A 10 29.48 -20.13 66.25
CA ASN A 10 30.15 -18.94 65.73
C ASN A 10 31.05 -18.27 66.79
N ILE A 11 30.61 -18.19 68.05
CA ILE A 11 31.43 -17.67 69.15
C ILE A 11 32.64 -18.57 69.41
N LYS A 12 32.44 -19.89 69.42
CA LYS A 12 33.49 -20.89 69.69
C LYS A 12 34.58 -20.92 68.63
N ASN A 13 34.24 -20.64 67.37
CA ASN A 13 35.18 -20.69 66.25
C ASN A 13 35.82 -19.33 65.92
N ALA A 14 35.45 -18.25 66.61
CA ALA A 14 36.06 -16.93 66.43
C ALA A 14 37.45 -16.84 67.08
N VAL A 15 38.48 -16.43 66.33
CA VAL A 15 39.89 -16.59 66.74
C VAL A 15 40.51 -15.34 67.39
N LEU A 16 40.11 -14.11 67.01
CA LEU A 16 40.73 -12.87 67.53
C LEU A 16 39.76 -11.69 67.68
N GLY A 17 39.84 -11.01 68.84
CA GLY A 17 39.47 -9.61 69.10
C GLY A 17 38.12 -9.09 68.56
N ARG A 18 38.07 -8.73 67.27
CA ARG A 18 36.88 -8.14 66.62
C ARG A 18 35.81 -9.21 66.36
N ASP A 19 36.21 -10.37 65.87
CA ASP A 19 35.28 -11.43 65.45
C ASP A 19 34.55 -12.01 66.67
N VAL A 20 35.28 -12.21 67.77
CA VAL A 20 34.71 -12.66 69.04
C VAL A 20 33.66 -11.66 69.56
N ARG A 21 33.95 -10.35 69.50
CA ARG A 21 32.98 -9.32 69.95
C ARG A 21 31.74 -9.27 69.06
N GLN A 22 31.90 -9.42 67.75
CA GLN A 22 30.78 -9.43 66.80
C GLN A 22 29.90 -10.68 67.01
N SER A 23 30.49 -11.87 67.13
CA SER A 23 29.74 -13.10 67.37
C SER A 23 29.01 -13.10 68.72
N ILE A 24 29.59 -12.51 69.77
CA ILE A 24 28.92 -12.33 71.06
C ILE A 24 27.75 -11.34 70.94
N HIS A 25 27.97 -10.19 70.29
CA HIS A 25 26.92 -9.20 70.05
C HIS A 25 25.75 -9.82 69.28
N ASP A 26 26.03 -10.54 68.19
CA ASP A 26 25.00 -11.13 67.34
C ASP A 26 24.28 -12.29 68.05
N GLY A 27 24.98 -13.07 68.89
CA GLY A 27 24.35 -14.07 69.74
C GLY A 27 23.40 -13.46 70.77
N ILE A 28 23.82 -12.41 71.48
CA ILE A 28 22.98 -11.70 72.46
C ILE A 28 21.78 -11.04 71.77
N LYS A 29 22.00 -10.41 70.61
CA LYS A 29 20.94 -9.82 69.82
C LYS A 29 19.95 -10.87 69.32
N GLY A 30 20.44 -12.01 68.82
CA GLY A 30 19.61 -13.13 68.39
C GLY A 30 18.72 -13.67 69.51
N ILE A 31 19.27 -13.87 70.71
CA ILE A 31 18.51 -14.28 71.90
C ILE A 31 17.43 -13.25 72.25
N ASN A 32 17.77 -11.96 72.23
CA ASN A 32 16.81 -10.90 72.55
C ASN A 32 15.70 -10.79 71.50
N ASP A 33 16.03 -10.93 70.22
CA ASP A 33 15.07 -10.91 69.11
C ASP A 33 14.14 -12.13 69.17
N GLU A 34 14.67 -13.33 69.47
CA GLU A 34 13.88 -14.55 69.67
C GLU A 34 12.97 -14.44 70.91
N SER A 35 13.50 -13.96 72.04
CA SER A 35 12.70 -13.75 73.25
C SER A 35 11.61 -12.70 73.05
N LYS A 36 11.89 -11.64 72.28
CA LYS A 36 10.88 -10.63 71.93
C LYS A 36 9.79 -11.25 71.04
N ALA A 37 10.17 -12.02 70.03
CA ALA A 37 9.21 -12.72 69.17
C ALA A 37 8.34 -13.72 69.97
N ASP A 38 8.93 -14.45 70.92
CA ASP A 38 8.19 -15.36 71.82
C ASP A 38 7.21 -14.60 72.73
N MET A 39 7.63 -13.47 73.31
CA MET A 39 6.73 -12.62 74.11
C MET A 39 5.58 -12.05 73.28
N GLU A 40 5.84 -11.57 72.07
CA GLU A 40 4.80 -11.07 71.15
C GLU A 40 3.82 -12.18 70.76
N ALA A 41 4.32 -13.38 70.47
CA ALA A 41 3.47 -14.54 70.15
C ALA A 41 2.60 -14.95 71.35
N LYS A 42 3.16 -14.96 72.56
CA LYS A 42 2.41 -15.24 73.79
C LYS A 42 1.35 -14.17 74.08
N GLN A 43 1.69 -12.89 73.89
CA GLN A 43 0.74 -11.80 74.07
C GLN A 43 -0.44 -11.91 73.09
N ALA A 44 -0.19 -12.20 71.82
CA ALA A 44 -1.24 -12.41 70.82
C ALA A 44 -2.20 -13.57 71.18
N VAL A 45 -1.66 -14.64 71.76
CA VAL A 45 -2.47 -15.76 72.26
C VAL A 45 -3.31 -15.32 73.45
N ILE A 46 -2.72 -14.61 74.42
CA ILE A 46 -3.44 -14.07 75.58
C ILE A 46 -4.60 -13.18 75.13
N ASP A 47 -4.33 -12.20 74.26
CA ASP A 47 -5.34 -11.26 73.75
C ASP A 47 -6.52 -12.00 73.07
N THR A 48 -6.21 -13.05 72.30
CA THR A 48 -7.22 -13.90 71.66
C THR A 48 -8.11 -14.62 72.68
N TYR A 49 -7.51 -15.17 73.75
CA TYR A 49 -8.28 -15.90 74.76
C TYR A 49 -9.05 -14.95 75.68
N THR A 50 -8.50 -13.79 76.02
CA THR A 50 -9.20 -12.73 76.76
C THR A 50 -10.44 -12.29 75.99
N ALA A 51 -10.32 -11.98 74.69
CA ALA A 51 -11.47 -11.59 73.88
C ALA A 51 -12.55 -12.69 73.80
N LYS A 52 -12.16 -13.98 73.77
CA LYS A 52 -13.10 -15.10 73.81
C LYS A 52 -13.78 -15.26 75.15
N GLN A 53 -13.07 -15.00 76.25
CA GLN A 53 -13.62 -15.02 77.59
C GLN A 53 -14.63 -13.89 77.77
N ASP A 54 -14.26 -12.66 77.38
CA ASP A 54 -15.16 -11.51 77.42
C ASP A 54 -16.45 -11.77 76.62
N ALA A 55 -16.35 -12.34 75.41
CA ALA A 55 -17.50 -12.69 74.59
C ALA A 55 -18.40 -13.80 75.20
N LEU A 56 -17.81 -14.74 75.93
CA LEU A 56 -18.56 -15.79 76.66
C LEU A 56 -19.29 -15.20 77.87
N ASP A 57 -18.61 -14.36 78.65
CA ASP A 57 -19.17 -13.72 79.83
C ASP A 57 -20.34 -12.83 79.44
N GLU A 58 -20.19 -11.99 78.41
CA GLU A 58 -21.29 -11.18 77.86
C GLU A 58 -22.47 -12.05 77.38
N LYS A 59 -22.21 -13.22 76.79
CA LYS A 59 -23.27 -14.13 76.34
C LYS A 59 -24.06 -14.68 77.53
N TYR A 60 -23.38 -15.10 78.59
CA TYR A 60 -24.03 -15.64 79.78
C TYR A 60 -24.77 -14.56 80.57
N ASP A 61 -24.20 -13.35 80.68
CA ASP A 61 -24.85 -12.21 81.32
C ASP A 61 -26.18 -11.87 80.64
N ARG A 62 -26.19 -11.84 79.29
CA ARG A 62 -27.43 -11.62 78.52
C ARG A 62 -28.48 -12.70 78.76
N LEU A 63 -28.06 -13.96 78.86
CA LEU A 63 -28.98 -15.07 79.09
C LEU A 63 -29.57 -15.02 80.51
N LEU A 64 -28.74 -14.70 81.50
CA LEU A 64 -29.17 -14.52 82.90
C LEU A 64 -30.16 -13.36 83.05
N ASP A 65 -29.89 -12.24 82.37
CA ASP A 65 -30.80 -11.09 82.33
C ASP A 65 -32.16 -11.48 81.73
N GLU A 66 -32.18 -12.18 80.59
CA GLU A 66 -33.43 -12.63 79.97
C GLU A 66 -34.20 -13.60 80.86
N MET A 67 -33.52 -14.58 81.49
CA MET A 67 -34.17 -15.53 82.41
C MET A 67 -34.77 -14.86 83.65
N SER A 68 -34.33 -13.65 83.98
CA SER A 68 -34.85 -12.86 85.09
C SER A 68 -36.12 -12.07 84.74
N GLN A 69 -36.53 -12.07 83.47
CA GLN A 69 -37.74 -11.39 83.01
C GLN A 69 -39.02 -12.21 83.26
N ALA A 70 -40.17 -11.54 83.30
CA ALA A 70 -41.47 -12.18 83.57
C ALA A 70 -41.90 -13.19 82.48
N ASN A 71 -41.45 -13.01 81.24
CA ASN A 71 -41.70 -13.89 80.10
C ASN A 71 -40.40 -14.07 79.30
N PRO A 72 -39.48 -14.94 79.76
CA PRO A 72 -38.17 -15.08 79.15
C PRO A 72 -38.25 -15.69 77.75
N SER A 73 -37.43 -15.21 76.81
CA SER A 73 -37.24 -15.87 75.52
C SER A 73 -36.38 -17.13 75.65
N LEU A 74 -36.52 -18.05 74.70
CA LEU A 74 -35.64 -19.21 74.59
C LEU A 74 -34.20 -18.77 74.34
N ALA A 75 -33.23 -19.50 74.91
CA ALA A 75 -31.81 -19.19 74.80
C ALA A 75 -31.33 -19.02 73.34
N GLU A 76 -31.82 -19.86 72.42
CA GLU A 76 -31.50 -19.76 70.98
C GLU A 76 -31.99 -18.44 70.36
N VAL A 77 -33.12 -17.91 70.82
CA VAL A 77 -33.68 -16.64 70.33
C VAL A 77 -32.86 -15.47 70.85
N VAL A 78 -32.39 -15.52 72.10
CA VAL A 78 -31.51 -14.50 72.70
C VAL A 78 -30.15 -14.46 71.98
N ASP A 79 -29.56 -15.63 71.73
CA ASP A 79 -28.30 -15.76 71.00
C ASP A 79 -28.43 -15.22 69.55
N ALA A 80 -29.56 -15.53 68.90
CA ALA A 80 -29.86 -15.02 67.57
C ALA A 80 -30.11 -13.50 67.52
N ARG A 81 -30.13 -12.76 68.64
CA ARG A 81 -30.24 -11.28 68.60
C ARG A 81 -28.93 -10.61 68.19
N GLN A 82 -27.81 -11.32 68.20
CA GLN A 82 -26.52 -10.78 67.75
C GLN A 82 -26.37 -10.94 66.24
N ASN A 83 -25.88 -9.90 65.54
CA ASN A 83 -25.52 -9.99 64.12
C ASN A 83 -24.05 -10.39 63.94
N GLU A 84 -23.63 -10.58 62.68
CA GLU A 84 -22.24 -10.95 62.34
C GLU A 84 -21.21 -9.89 62.75
N ALA A 85 -21.62 -8.63 62.87
CA ALA A 85 -20.77 -7.53 63.34
C ALA A 85 -20.70 -7.43 64.88
N GLY A 86 -21.33 -8.37 65.59
CA GLY A 86 -21.36 -8.39 67.04
C GLY A 86 -22.39 -7.45 67.69
N THR A 87 -23.16 -6.69 66.92
CA THR A 87 -24.22 -5.82 67.43
C THR A 87 -25.37 -6.66 67.98
N VAL A 88 -25.74 -6.41 69.23
CA VAL A 88 -26.85 -7.08 69.91
C VAL A 88 -28.11 -6.21 69.83
N PHE A 89 -29.21 -6.79 69.37
CA PHE A 89 -30.51 -6.13 69.26
C PHE A 89 -31.41 -6.46 70.45
N THR A 90 -32.39 -5.59 70.74
CA THR A 90 -33.35 -5.79 71.83
C THR A 90 -34.13 -7.09 71.66
N ASN A 91 -34.51 -7.39 70.42
CA ASN A 91 -35.26 -8.59 70.05
C ASN A 91 -34.84 -9.07 68.65
N LEU A 92 -35.15 -10.34 68.34
CA LEU A 92 -34.78 -10.96 67.08
C LEU A 92 -35.44 -10.26 65.87
N ARG A 93 -36.65 -9.73 66.06
CA ARG A 93 -37.38 -9.03 65.00
C ARG A 93 -36.65 -7.79 64.53
N GLU A 94 -36.10 -6.98 65.43
CA GLU A 94 -35.30 -5.80 65.08
C GLU A 94 -34.08 -6.17 64.25
N ARG A 95 -33.34 -7.22 64.63
CA ARG A 95 -32.20 -7.72 63.87
C ARG A 95 -32.62 -8.17 62.46
N LEU A 96 -33.71 -8.94 62.35
CA LEU A 96 -34.21 -9.42 61.07
C LEU A 96 -34.67 -8.26 60.18
N ASN A 97 -35.40 -7.29 60.73
CA ASN A 97 -35.81 -6.09 60.00
C ASN A 97 -34.59 -5.29 59.50
N ASP A 98 -33.52 -5.16 60.29
CA ASP A 98 -32.27 -4.52 59.86
C ASP A 98 -31.60 -5.28 58.70
N ALA A 99 -31.56 -6.62 58.79
CA ALA A 99 -31.02 -7.47 57.72
C ALA A 99 -31.84 -7.36 56.42
N ASP A 100 -33.17 -7.45 56.51
CA ASP A 100 -34.08 -7.32 55.37
C ASP A 100 -33.98 -5.93 54.72
N GLN A 101 -33.87 -4.87 55.54
CA GLN A 101 -33.70 -3.51 55.04
C GLN A 101 -32.36 -3.32 54.34
N LYS A 102 -31.26 -3.86 54.90
CA LYS A 102 -29.94 -3.84 54.26
C LYS A 102 -29.97 -4.55 52.92
N GLN A 103 -30.56 -5.75 52.88
CA GLN A 103 -30.70 -6.51 51.63
C GLN A 103 -31.54 -5.74 50.59
N THR A 104 -32.63 -5.11 51.02
CA THR A 104 -33.48 -4.28 50.16
C THR A 104 -32.70 -3.08 49.58
N ASN A 105 -31.95 -2.38 50.43
CA ASN A 105 -31.15 -1.24 50.01
C ASN A 105 -30.04 -1.64 49.03
N SER A 106 -29.27 -2.69 49.33
CA SER A 106 -28.23 -3.19 48.42
C SER A 106 -28.81 -3.65 47.08
N SER A 107 -29.99 -4.28 47.09
CA SER A 107 -30.68 -4.68 45.85
C SER A 107 -31.13 -3.47 45.03
N ALA A 108 -31.60 -2.41 45.68
CA ALA A 108 -31.98 -1.17 45.02
C ALA A 108 -30.77 -0.45 44.41
N GLU A 109 -29.67 -0.33 45.17
CA GLU A 109 -28.40 0.24 44.70
C GLU A 109 -27.84 -0.52 43.49
N LEU A 110 -27.80 -1.85 43.56
CA LEU A 110 -27.36 -2.70 42.44
C LEU A 110 -28.25 -2.51 41.21
N SER A 111 -29.57 -2.42 41.38
CA SER A 111 -30.50 -2.16 40.27
C SER A 111 -30.23 -0.81 39.60
N THR A 112 -29.97 0.24 40.39
CA THR A 112 -29.59 1.56 39.88
C THR A 112 -28.27 1.52 39.13
N GLU A 113 -27.24 0.86 39.67
CA GLU A 113 -25.94 0.73 39.01
C GLU A 113 -26.03 -0.03 37.68
N ILE A 114 -26.81 -1.12 37.64
CA ILE A 114 -27.07 -1.88 36.42
C ILE A 114 -27.75 -1.01 35.36
N ASN A 115 -28.76 -0.22 35.75
CA ASN A 115 -29.49 0.64 34.82
C ASN A 115 -28.60 1.78 34.28
N ASN A 116 -27.77 2.38 35.13
CA ASN A 116 -26.80 3.39 34.70
C ASN A 116 -25.77 2.82 33.73
N THR A 117 -25.25 1.62 34.01
CA THR A 117 -24.29 0.93 33.13
C THR A 117 -24.90 0.59 31.79
N ARG A 118 -26.16 0.11 31.77
CA ARG A 118 -26.89 -0.17 30.52
C ARG A 118 -27.05 1.09 29.68
N ALA A 119 -27.46 2.20 30.29
CA ALA A 119 -27.61 3.47 29.58
C ALA A 119 -26.29 3.96 28.96
N ASP A 120 -25.17 3.85 29.67
CA ASP A 120 -23.84 4.19 29.13
C ASP A 120 -23.44 3.27 27.97
N LEU A 121 -23.68 1.97 28.09
CA LEU A 121 -23.42 1.01 27.02
C LEU A 121 -24.26 1.29 25.78
N ASP A 122 -25.55 1.60 25.94
CA ASP A 122 -26.45 1.93 24.84
C ASP A 122 -25.99 3.19 24.09
N MET A 123 -25.61 4.25 24.81
CA MET A 123 -25.04 5.46 24.19
C MET A 123 -23.77 5.17 23.38
N ARG A 124 -22.88 4.30 23.90
CA ARG A 124 -21.66 3.89 23.18
C ARG A 124 -21.97 3.04 21.96
N ILE A 125 -22.96 2.16 22.04
CA ILE A 125 -23.41 1.34 20.93
C ILE A 125 -23.96 2.23 19.81
N GLU A 126 -24.83 3.17 20.14
CA GLU A 126 -25.39 4.13 19.16
C GLU A 126 -24.29 4.95 18.47
N ALA A 127 -23.35 5.50 19.25
CA ALA A 127 -22.23 6.26 18.71
C ALA A 127 -21.35 5.40 17.76
N ASN A 128 -21.06 4.15 18.14
CA ASN A 128 -20.28 3.24 17.31
C ASN A 128 -21.03 2.84 16.04
N GLN A 129 -22.34 2.62 16.11
CA GLN A 129 -23.17 2.33 14.92
C GLN A 129 -23.14 3.50 13.93
N ALA A 130 -23.28 4.74 14.41
CA ALA A 130 -23.21 5.92 13.56
C ALA A 130 -21.85 6.05 12.84
N LEU A 131 -20.74 5.81 13.56
CA LEU A 131 -19.39 5.81 12.97
C LEU A 131 -19.22 4.71 11.92
N ILE A 132 -19.75 3.51 12.16
CA ILE A 132 -19.71 2.41 11.19
C ILE A 132 -20.46 2.79 9.91
N SER A 133 -21.67 3.35 10.01
CA SER A 133 -22.43 3.81 8.84
C SER A 133 -21.72 4.91 8.05
N GLN A 134 -21.06 5.85 8.74
CA GLN A 134 -20.25 6.89 8.09
C GLN A 134 -19.06 6.28 7.34
N ASN A 135 -18.36 5.32 7.96
CA ASN A 135 -17.23 4.64 7.33
C ASN A 135 -17.65 3.80 6.11
N GLN A 136 -18.79 3.10 6.17
CA GLN A 136 -19.35 2.38 5.02
C GLN A 136 -19.61 3.32 3.84
N THR A 137 -20.16 4.51 4.10
CA THR A 137 -20.41 5.52 3.06
C THR A 137 -19.11 6.03 2.42
N ARG A 138 -18.07 6.28 3.24
CA ARG A 138 -16.75 6.70 2.76
C ARG A 138 -16.10 5.63 1.88
N ILE A 139 -16.16 4.36 2.29
CA ILE A 139 -15.61 3.23 1.54
C ILE A 139 -16.31 3.10 0.18
N SER A 140 -17.65 3.13 0.16
CA SER A 140 -18.42 3.07 -1.09
C SER A 140 -18.07 4.20 -2.07
N THR A 141 -17.86 5.41 -1.55
CA THR A 141 -17.41 6.55 -2.36
C THR A 141 -16.00 6.32 -2.94
N MET A 142 -15.07 5.79 -2.13
CA MET A 142 -13.72 5.46 -2.57
C MET A 142 -13.71 4.36 -3.64
N ASP A 143 -14.53 3.33 -3.49
CA ASP A 143 -14.65 2.24 -4.47
C ASP A 143 -15.15 2.74 -5.82
N THR A 144 -16.11 3.67 -5.81
CA THR A 144 -16.60 4.34 -7.01
C THR A 144 -15.49 5.14 -7.70
N ASN A 145 -14.74 5.95 -6.93
CA ASN A 145 -13.63 6.74 -7.46
C ASN A 145 -12.51 5.86 -8.03
N LEU A 146 -12.18 4.75 -7.37
CA LEU A 146 -11.16 3.81 -7.83
C LEU A 146 -11.59 3.12 -9.14
N THR A 147 -12.88 2.78 -9.26
CA THR A 147 -13.44 2.20 -10.49
C THR A 147 -13.33 3.19 -11.64
N ASN A 148 -13.68 4.46 -11.42
CA ASN A 148 -13.55 5.51 -12.44
C ASN A 148 -12.09 5.70 -12.87
N LEU A 149 -11.16 5.81 -11.92
CA LEU A 149 -9.73 5.93 -12.21
C LEU A 149 -9.20 4.75 -13.03
N ARG A 150 -9.60 3.52 -12.69
CA ARG A 150 -9.22 2.31 -13.45
C ARG A 150 -9.72 2.39 -14.90
N ASN A 151 -10.94 2.86 -15.11
CA ASN A 151 -11.51 3.02 -16.45
C ASN A 151 -10.75 4.08 -17.25
N ASP A 152 -10.44 5.22 -16.64
CA ASP A 152 -9.67 6.29 -17.27
C ASP A 152 -8.26 5.82 -17.68
N VAL A 153 -7.56 5.14 -16.77
CA VAL A 153 -6.23 4.57 -17.05
C VAL A 153 -6.28 3.56 -18.20
N ASN A 154 -7.27 2.68 -18.23
CA ASN A 154 -7.43 1.71 -19.32
C ASN A 154 -7.72 2.39 -20.66
N SER A 155 -8.53 3.45 -20.65
CA SER A 155 -8.81 4.28 -21.83
C SER A 155 -7.52 4.92 -22.36
N TYR A 156 -6.76 5.61 -21.49
CA TYR A 156 -5.49 6.23 -21.87
C TYR A 156 -4.46 5.23 -22.38
N LYS A 157 -4.36 4.07 -21.74
CA LYS A 157 -3.47 2.99 -22.18
C LYS A 157 -3.84 2.51 -23.59
N THR A 158 -5.13 2.30 -23.84
CA THR A 158 -5.63 1.86 -25.16
C THR A 158 -5.35 2.91 -26.24
N THR A 159 -5.69 4.18 -25.98
CA THR A 159 -5.40 5.28 -26.92
C THR A 159 -3.91 5.40 -27.20
N THR A 160 -3.07 5.31 -26.17
CA THR A 160 -1.61 5.42 -26.31
C THR A 160 -1.04 4.26 -27.12
N ASN A 161 -1.43 3.02 -26.81
CA ASN A 161 -1.01 1.85 -27.56
C ASN A 161 -1.41 1.94 -29.04
N ASN A 162 -2.65 2.35 -29.34
CA ASN A 162 -3.10 2.53 -30.72
C ASN A 162 -2.28 3.59 -31.46
N ARG A 163 -1.97 4.72 -30.81
CA ARG A 163 -1.11 5.77 -31.38
C ARG A 163 0.31 5.26 -31.63
N LEU A 164 0.88 4.50 -30.69
CA LEU A 164 2.23 3.96 -30.80
C LEU A 164 2.32 2.95 -31.95
N THR A 165 1.39 1.98 -32.01
CA THR A 165 1.30 1.01 -33.11
C THR A 165 1.25 1.71 -34.47
N ASN A 166 0.47 2.79 -34.59
CA ASN A 166 0.38 3.56 -35.84
C ASN A 166 1.67 4.32 -36.19
N LEU A 167 2.50 4.70 -35.21
CA LEU A 167 3.78 5.39 -35.44
C LEU A 167 4.91 4.41 -35.76
N GLU A 168 4.90 3.22 -35.17
CA GLU A 168 5.95 2.20 -35.31
C GLU A 168 5.73 1.24 -36.49
N ASN A 169 4.53 1.22 -37.08
CA ASN A 169 4.21 0.32 -38.19
C ASN A 169 5.11 0.60 -39.41
N ASP A 170 6.05 -0.32 -39.68
CA ASP A 170 6.88 -0.36 -40.89
C ASP A 170 6.24 -1.29 -41.93
N SER A 171 5.96 -0.78 -43.14
CA SER A 171 5.44 -1.63 -44.23
C SER A 171 6.43 -2.67 -44.74
N GLY A 172 7.70 -2.56 -44.35
CA GLY A 172 8.81 -3.16 -45.06
C GLY A 172 9.06 -2.48 -46.41
N TRP A 173 10.20 -2.80 -47.01
CA TRP A 173 10.56 -2.34 -48.35
C TRP A 173 9.75 -3.05 -49.42
N LYS A 174 9.19 -2.29 -50.36
CA LYS A 174 8.41 -2.77 -51.51
C LYS A 174 9.00 -2.22 -52.80
N GLY A 175 9.17 -3.05 -53.82
CA GLY A 175 9.63 -2.61 -55.13
C GLY A 175 8.62 -1.71 -55.84
N LEU A 176 9.11 -0.68 -56.53
CA LEU A 176 8.34 0.17 -57.42
C LEU A 176 8.61 -0.23 -58.87
N ALA A 177 7.55 -0.35 -59.67
CA ALA A 177 7.66 -0.64 -61.09
C ALA A 177 8.17 0.59 -61.85
N VAL A 178 9.42 0.54 -62.29
CA VAL A 178 10.11 1.62 -63.01
C VAL A 178 9.71 1.59 -64.50
N ASN A 179 9.67 2.75 -65.13
CA ASN A 179 9.50 2.89 -66.58
C ASN A 179 10.71 2.30 -67.33
N MET A 180 10.62 1.02 -67.68
CA MET A 180 11.70 0.26 -68.33
C MET A 180 12.06 0.72 -69.75
N LEU A 181 11.25 1.60 -70.36
CA LEU A 181 11.59 2.23 -71.63
C LEU A 181 12.70 3.28 -71.44
N ALA A 182 12.72 3.93 -70.28
CA ALA A 182 13.52 5.11 -69.98
C ALA A 182 14.66 4.80 -68.98
N PHE A 183 14.40 3.92 -68.02
CA PHE A 183 15.28 3.67 -66.89
C PHE A 183 15.45 2.17 -66.63
N THR A 184 16.58 1.80 -66.05
CA THR A 184 16.84 0.46 -65.52
C THR A 184 17.66 0.58 -64.23
N GLU A 185 17.86 -0.53 -63.52
CA GLU A 185 18.68 -0.54 -62.31
C GLU A 185 20.14 -0.23 -62.68
N TYR A 186 20.82 0.60 -61.87
CA TYR A 186 22.24 0.88 -62.08
C TYR A 186 23.11 -0.36 -61.82
N SER A 187 22.75 -1.17 -60.82
CA SER A 187 23.36 -2.45 -60.50
C SER A 187 22.29 -3.43 -60.00
N SER A 188 22.55 -4.74 -60.05
CA SER A 188 21.59 -5.74 -59.59
C SER A 188 21.11 -5.45 -58.15
N GLY A 189 19.79 -5.33 -57.97
CA GLY A 189 19.17 -5.08 -56.66
C GLY A 189 19.16 -3.61 -56.25
N SER A 190 19.57 -2.69 -57.12
CA SER A 190 19.51 -1.25 -56.86
C SER A 190 18.21 -0.59 -57.33
N GLY A 191 17.19 -1.39 -57.66
CA GLY A 191 15.88 -0.90 -58.07
C GLY A 191 15.24 0.07 -57.08
N LEU A 192 14.24 0.80 -57.57
CA LEU A 192 13.51 1.77 -56.74
C LEU A 192 12.60 1.02 -55.76
N VAL A 193 12.76 1.29 -54.48
CA VAL A 193 11.96 0.70 -53.39
C VAL A 193 11.34 1.79 -52.53
N ILE A 194 10.20 1.46 -51.91
CA ILE A 194 9.45 2.33 -51.03
C ILE A 194 9.10 1.61 -49.72
N ARG A 195 9.08 2.36 -48.62
CA ARG A 195 8.45 1.94 -47.37
C ARG A 195 7.80 3.11 -46.66
N ASN A 196 6.87 2.84 -45.76
CA ASN A 196 6.44 3.81 -44.76
C ASN A 196 6.71 3.28 -43.36
N VAL A 197 7.20 4.16 -42.48
CA VAL A 197 7.29 3.94 -41.04
C VAL A 197 6.39 4.98 -40.39
N GLY A 198 5.23 4.53 -39.91
CA GLY A 198 4.11 5.40 -39.59
C GLY A 198 3.71 6.26 -40.79
N LYS A 199 3.82 7.59 -40.66
CA LYS A 199 3.54 8.53 -41.77
C LYS A 199 4.77 8.89 -42.60
N ILE A 200 5.97 8.50 -42.21
CA ILE A 200 7.18 8.85 -42.95
C ILE A 200 7.36 7.87 -44.10
N VAL A 201 7.33 8.37 -45.33
CA VAL A 201 7.61 7.60 -46.54
C VAL A 201 9.07 7.80 -46.91
N ASN A 202 9.73 6.69 -47.21
CA ASN A 202 11.09 6.66 -47.76
C ASN A 202 11.04 5.98 -49.13
N ILE A 203 11.53 6.67 -50.15
CA ILE A 203 11.77 6.11 -51.48
C ILE A 203 13.26 6.14 -51.72
N VAL A 204 13.87 4.99 -51.94
CA VAL A 204 15.31 4.87 -52.20
C VAL A 204 15.57 3.96 -53.39
N GLY A 205 16.68 4.17 -54.06
CA GLY A 205 17.11 3.32 -55.16
C GLY A 205 18.23 3.99 -55.95
N THR A 206 18.77 3.27 -56.92
CA THR A 206 19.76 3.82 -57.85
C THR A 206 19.43 3.31 -59.24
N LEU A 207 19.11 4.26 -60.13
CA LEU A 207 18.75 3.97 -61.50
C LEU A 207 19.83 4.45 -62.45
N THR A 208 19.76 3.95 -63.68
CA THR A 208 20.48 4.47 -64.83
C THR A 208 19.51 4.64 -66.00
N THR A 209 19.87 5.51 -66.92
CA THR A 209 19.12 5.77 -68.15
C THR A 209 19.45 4.75 -69.22
N LYS A 210 18.45 4.46 -70.06
CA LYS A 210 18.57 3.58 -71.21
C LYS A 210 18.51 4.38 -72.51
N SER A 211 19.39 4.08 -73.46
CA SER A 211 19.28 4.66 -74.80
C SER A 211 17.98 4.21 -75.46
N LEU A 212 17.18 5.13 -75.99
CA LEU A 212 16.09 4.76 -76.88
C LEU A 212 16.66 4.43 -78.27
N VAL A 213 15.93 3.61 -79.02
CA VAL A 213 16.27 3.27 -80.42
C VAL A 213 16.31 4.57 -81.24
N GLY A 214 17.41 4.81 -81.96
CA GLY A 214 17.58 5.99 -82.84
C GLY A 214 18.25 7.22 -82.22
N ASN A 215 19.15 7.04 -81.24
CA ASN A 215 19.90 8.13 -80.58
C ASN A 215 19.05 9.18 -79.86
N LYS A 216 17.77 8.91 -79.63
CA LYS A 216 16.93 9.77 -78.78
C LYS A 216 17.22 9.45 -77.31
N THR A 217 17.43 10.48 -76.51
CA THR A 217 17.60 10.31 -75.07
C THR A 217 16.28 10.38 -74.34
N VAL A 218 16.33 9.98 -73.08
CA VAL A 218 15.17 9.79 -72.22
C VAL A 218 14.51 11.10 -71.80
N ILE A 219 15.27 12.19 -71.67
CA ILE A 219 14.79 13.52 -71.23
C ILE A 219 15.54 14.59 -72.02
N ASP A 220 14.81 15.44 -72.73
CA ASP A 220 15.37 16.61 -73.43
C ASP A 220 15.59 17.78 -72.44
N ASN A 221 16.39 18.78 -72.80
CA ASN A 221 16.74 19.89 -71.91
C ASN A 221 15.49 20.60 -71.34
N GLY A 222 15.38 20.58 -70.01
CA GLY A 222 14.28 21.24 -69.28
C GLY A 222 13.03 20.39 -69.11
N GLU A 223 12.97 19.21 -69.74
CA GLU A 223 11.85 18.28 -69.64
C GLU A 223 11.90 17.45 -68.34
N GLU A 224 10.76 16.84 -68.03
CA GLU A 224 10.59 15.89 -66.93
C GLU A 224 10.12 14.54 -67.49
N ALA A 225 10.66 13.44 -66.99
CA ALA A 225 10.18 12.09 -67.29
C ALA A 225 9.54 11.45 -66.07
N VAL A 226 8.46 10.70 -66.30
CA VAL A 226 7.84 9.87 -65.26
C VAL A 226 8.75 8.67 -64.98
N LEU A 227 9.11 8.48 -63.71
CA LEU A 227 9.97 7.38 -63.24
C LEU A 227 9.23 6.05 -63.17
N LEU A 228 7.94 6.07 -62.83
CA LEU A 228 7.11 4.88 -62.74
C LEU A 228 6.59 4.45 -64.12
N LEU A 229 6.27 3.16 -64.27
CA LEU A 229 5.62 2.62 -65.46
C LEU A 229 4.35 3.43 -65.81
N GLN A 230 4.08 3.61 -67.11
CA GLN A 230 2.96 4.43 -67.58
C GLN A 230 1.63 3.99 -66.93
N GLY A 231 0.89 4.95 -66.37
CA GLY A 231 -0.38 4.70 -65.68
C GLY A 231 -0.24 4.19 -64.25
N MET A 232 0.99 4.01 -63.75
CA MET A 232 1.22 3.67 -62.34
C MET A 232 1.46 4.91 -61.49
N GLU A 233 0.84 4.90 -60.33
CA GLU A 233 0.98 5.91 -59.28
C GLU A 233 1.36 5.21 -57.98
N LEU A 234 1.99 5.94 -57.06
CA LEU A 234 2.15 5.47 -55.69
C LEU A 234 0.77 5.12 -55.08
N PRO A 235 0.64 4.03 -54.30
CA PRO A 235 -0.59 3.76 -53.58
C PRO A 235 -0.93 4.90 -52.62
N GLU A 236 -2.21 5.07 -52.32
CA GLU A 236 -2.73 6.26 -51.63
C GLU A 236 -2.00 6.58 -50.31
N ASN A 237 -1.67 5.55 -49.52
CA ASN A 237 -1.00 5.65 -48.23
C ASN A 237 0.49 6.05 -48.32
N TYR A 238 1.05 6.17 -49.52
CA TYR A 238 2.41 6.68 -49.76
C TYR A 238 2.41 8.06 -50.44
N ARG A 239 1.26 8.65 -50.75
CA ARG A 239 1.23 9.94 -51.46
C ARG A 239 1.48 11.10 -50.51
N PRO A 240 2.28 12.10 -50.88
CA PRO A 240 2.43 13.30 -50.06
C PRO A 240 1.18 14.17 -50.14
N LYS A 241 0.91 14.98 -49.11
CA LYS A 241 -0.20 15.94 -49.13
C LYS A 241 0.04 17.10 -50.12
N ILE A 242 1.29 17.53 -50.23
CA ILE A 242 1.76 18.62 -51.10
C ILE A 242 2.94 18.06 -51.91
N GLY A 243 3.12 18.51 -53.15
CA GLY A 243 4.23 18.06 -53.98
C GLY A 243 5.58 18.23 -53.28
N VAL A 244 6.43 17.20 -53.34
CA VAL A 244 7.75 17.16 -52.73
C VAL A 244 8.80 17.17 -53.83
N VAL A 245 9.74 18.12 -53.76
CA VAL A 245 10.88 18.20 -54.67
C VAL A 245 12.15 17.88 -53.88
N THR A 246 12.99 17.01 -54.43
CA THR A 246 14.28 16.65 -53.85
C THR A 246 15.36 16.79 -54.91
N ILE A 247 16.49 17.37 -54.53
CA ILE A 247 17.65 17.54 -55.40
C ILE A 247 18.68 16.47 -55.03
N HIS A 248 19.24 15.82 -56.03
CA HIS A 248 20.19 14.72 -55.90
C HIS A 248 21.48 15.04 -56.64
N GLN A 249 22.56 14.44 -56.18
CA GLN A 249 23.84 14.41 -56.90
C GLN A 249 23.99 13.07 -57.63
N GLY A 250 24.22 13.11 -58.94
CA GLY A 250 24.52 11.94 -59.76
C GLY A 250 26.01 11.75 -60.02
N SER A 251 26.37 11.05 -61.10
CA SER A 251 27.78 10.86 -61.51
C SER A 251 28.56 12.19 -61.61
N GLY A 252 29.74 12.25 -61.01
CA GLY A 252 30.63 13.41 -61.11
C GLY A 252 30.02 14.69 -60.55
N LYS A 253 29.86 15.71 -61.41
CA LYS A 253 29.24 17.00 -61.08
C LYS A 253 27.75 17.06 -61.44
N ALA A 254 27.13 15.91 -61.71
CA ALA A 254 25.74 15.86 -62.11
C ALA A 254 24.78 16.20 -60.95
N ILE A 255 23.77 16.99 -61.24
CA ILE A 255 22.69 17.34 -60.31
C ILE A 255 21.37 17.17 -61.04
N PHE A 256 20.38 16.57 -60.38
CA PHE A 256 19.04 16.42 -60.93
C PHE A 256 18.00 16.56 -59.82
N MET A 257 16.75 16.74 -60.20
CA MET A 257 15.64 16.75 -59.24
C MET A 257 14.71 15.57 -59.46
N THR A 258 14.09 15.13 -58.36
CA THR A 258 12.88 14.31 -58.40
C THR A 258 11.73 15.08 -57.81
N GLN A 259 10.53 14.85 -58.34
CA GLN A 259 9.30 15.39 -57.78
C GLN A 259 8.31 14.25 -57.53
N VAL A 260 7.76 14.20 -56.31
CA VAL A 260 6.62 13.35 -55.96
C VAL A 260 5.39 14.23 -55.85
N SER A 261 4.41 14.03 -56.71
CA SER A 261 3.18 14.82 -56.73
C SER A 261 2.09 14.21 -55.82
N PRO A 262 1.09 14.99 -55.38
CA PRO A 262 -0.01 14.47 -54.54
C PRO A 262 -0.86 13.37 -55.19
N ASP A 263 -0.85 13.30 -56.52
CA ASP A 263 -1.46 12.21 -57.30
C ASP A 263 -0.65 10.90 -57.25
N GLY A 264 0.55 10.90 -56.64
CA GLY A 264 1.41 9.72 -56.56
C GLY A 264 2.29 9.51 -57.79
N THR A 265 2.34 10.44 -58.74
CA THR A 265 3.31 10.40 -59.82
C THR A 265 4.70 10.80 -59.30
N ILE A 266 5.73 10.10 -59.79
CA ILE A 266 7.13 10.45 -59.52
C ILE A 266 7.77 10.85 -60.84
N LYS A 267 8.36 12.05 -60.87
CA LYS A 267 9.08 12.57 -62.01
C LYS A 267 10.55 12.80 -61.69
N ILE A 268 11.38 12.70 -62.70
CA ILE A 268 12.79 13.09 -62.68
C ILE A 268 13.02 14.14 -63.77
N GLY A 269 13.83 15.15 -63.49
CA GLY A 269 14.09 16.21 -64.46
C GLY A 269 15.21 17.14 -64.03
N ARG A 270 15.38 18.23 -64.79
CA ARG A 270 16.37 19.29 -64.53
C ARG A 270 17.79 18.77 -64.32
N TYR A 271 18.17 17.72 -65.05
CA TYR A 271 19.52 17.20 -65.01
C TYR A 271 20.51 18.22 -65.58
N ARG A 272 21.60 18.45 -64.86
CA ARG A 272 22.74 19.25 -65.29
C ARG A 272 24.03 18.56 -64.91
N GLU A 273 25.09 18.81 -65.67
CA GLU A 273 26.45 18.40 -65.32
C GLU A 273 27.29 19.67 -65.10
N GLY A 274 27.72 19.91 -63.86
CA GLY A 274 28.36 21.18 -63.49
C GLY A 274 27.43 22.38 -63.76
N ASN A 275 27.89 23.29 -64.61
CA ASN A 275 27.13 24.49 -65.03
C ASN A 275 26.41 24.32 -66.38
N THR A 276 26.44 23.11 -66.96
CA THR A 276 25.85 22.83 -68.27
C THR A 276 24.60 21.97 -68.16
N TYR A 277 23.55 22.35 -68.88
CA TYR A 277 22.36 21.52 -69.08
C TYR A 277 22.58 20.77 -70.39
N PRO A 278 22.83 19.46 -70.37
CA PRO A 278 22.97 18.73 -71.61
C PRO A 278 21.65 18.81 -72.37
N SER A 279 21.72 18.83 -73.70
CA SER A 279 20.52 18.80 -74.57
C SER A 279 19.60 17.62 -74.26
N THR A 280 20.19 16.59 -73.65
CA THR A 280 19.68 15.23 -73.58
C THR A 280 20.34 14.50 -72.41
N LEU A 281 19.58 13.75 -71.61
CA LEU A 281 20.12 13.02 -70.46
C LEU A 281 21.10 11.90 -70.93
N PRO A 282 22.39 11.89 -70.48
CA PRO A 282 23.35 10.89 -70.94
C PRO A 282 22.97 9.47 -70.52
N ASN A 283 23.41 8.46 -71.29
CA ASN A 283 23.24 7.05 -70.94
C ASN A 283 24.23 6.60 -69.84
N ASN A 284 23.90 5.54 -69.12
CA ASN A 284 24.78 4.92 -68.12
C ASN A 284 25.21 5.87 -66.99
N VAL A 285 24.33 6.80 -66.60
CA VAL A 285 24.57 7.73 -65.50
C VAL A 285 24.08 7.16 -64.17
N TRP A 286 24.83 7.41 -63.10
CA TRP A 286 24.45 7.07 -61.74
C TRP A 286 23.41 8.07 -61.23
N LEU A 287 22.17 7.60 -61.03
CA LEU A 287 21.05 8.40 -60.52
C LEU A 287 20.59 7.83 -59.17
N PRO A 288 21.28 8.16 -58.06
CA PRO A 288 20.85 7.77 -56.73
C PRO A 288 19.64 8.60 -56.32
N ILE A 289 18.59 7.92 -55.87
CA ILE A 289 17.35 8.54 -55.41
C ILE A 289 17.22 8.26 -53.92
N ASN A 290 17.06 9.32 -53.14
CA ASN A 290 16.67 9.23 -51.73
C ASN A 290 15.66 10.35 -51.43
N ILE A 291 14.39 9.98 -51.26
CA ILE A 291 13.28 10.91 -51.02
C ILE A 291 12.63 10.52 -49.69
N MET A 292 12.47 11.50 -48.81
CA MET A 292 11.78 11.34 -47.54
C MET A 292 10.70 12.42 -47.40
N TYR A 293 9.48 12.01 -47.05
CA TYR A 293 8.38 12.94 -46.79
C TYR A 293 7.30 12.33 -45.89
N ILE A 294 6.31 13.15 -45.52
CA ILE A 294 5.16 12.73 -44.72
C ILE A 294 3.99 12.41 -45.66
N ALA A 295 3.47 11.18 -45.60
CA ALA A 295 2.26 10.77 -46.30
C ALA A 295 1.02 11.53 -45.80
N LYS A 296 0.03 11.68 -46.67
CA LYS A 296 -1.24 12.32 -46.35
C LYS A 296 -2.01 11.60 -45.23
#